data_AF-A0A8C4M1V9-F1
#
_entry.id   AF-A0A8C4M1V9-F1
#
_cell.length_a   1.000
_cell.length_b   1.000
_cell.length_c   1.000
_cell.angle_alpha   90.00
_cell.angle_beta   90.00
_cell.angle_gamma   90.00
#
_symmetry.space_group_name_H-M   'P 1'
#
loop_
_entity.id
_entity.type
_entity.pdbx_description
1 polymer ?
#
loop_
_entity_poly.entity_id
_entity_poly.type
_entity_poly.pdbx_seq_one_letter_code
_entity_poly.pdbx_strand_id
1 'polypeptide(L)'
;MAAGNPWDPASAPNAAGLLLDHFVASGMVTQEMLNISKKSASCFVNFSRLQQITNIQAEIYQTNLEIELLRLEKDTADVVHPSFLALFTIAKTWKQSKRPSTDE
;
A
#
# COMPACT_ATOMS: atom_id res chain seq x y z
N MET A 1 45.36 8.05 -6.61
CA MET A 1 44.67 6.80 -6.21
C MET A 1 43.23 7.17 -5.91
N ALA A 2 42.26 6.71 -6.70
CA ALA A 2 40.84 6.99 -6.46
C ALA A 2 40.39 6.17 -5.24
N ALA A 3 39.80 6.83 -4.24
CA ALA A 3 39.17 6.14 -3.13
C ALA A 3 38.02 5.28 -3.68
N GLY A 4 38.03 3.98 -3.36
CA GLY A 4 36.92 3.07 -3.72
C GLY A 4 35.59 3.58 -3.16
N ASN A 5 34.48 3.09 -3.74
CA ASN A 5 33.14 3.47 -3.35
C ASN A 5 32.98 3.40 -1.79
N PRO A 6 32.66 4.52 -1.11
CA PRO A 6 32.54 4.55 0.35
C PRO A 6 31.44 3.63 0.90
N TRP A 7 30.51 3.21 0.04
CA TRP A 7 29.37 2.34 0.38
C TRP A 7 29.62 0.88 0.07
N ASP A 8 30.75 0.54 -0.54
CA ASP A 8 31.16 -0.83 -0.74
C ASP A 8 31.76 -1.32 0.58
N PRO A 9 31.27 -2.43 1.17
CA PRO A 9 31.86 -2.99 2.38
C PRO A 9 33.29 -3.44 2.06
N ALA A 10 34.24 -2.52 2.24
CA ALA A 10 35.63 -2.77 1.94
C ALA A 10 36.15 -3.93 2.82
N SER A 11 36.63 -4.99 2.19
CA SER A 11 37.25 -6.15 2.86
C SER A 11 38.53 -5.81 3.64
N ALA A 12 39.03 -4.57 3.54
CA ALA A 12 40.22 -4.09 4.23
C ALA A 12 39.85 -3.02 5.27
N PRO A 13 40.53 -2.98 6.44
CA PRO A 13 40.30 -1.94 7.44
C PRO A 13 40.50 -0.55 6.82
N ASN A 14 39.46 0.28 6.87
CA ASN A 14 39.57 1.67 6.42
C ASN A 14 40.44 2.47 7.41
N ALA A 15 40.97 3.62 6.99
CA ALA A 15 41.88 4.43 7.80
C ALA A 15 41.29 4.86 9.16
N ALA A 16 39.97 5.09 9.22
CA ALA A 16 39.29 5.40 10.47
C ALA A 16 39.25 4.17 11.41
N GLY A 17 39.04 2.96 10.87
CA GLY A 17 39.12 1.71 11.62
C GLY A 17 40.49 1.50 12.26
N LEU A 18 41.57 1.73 11.51
CA LEU A 18 42.95 1.62 12.02
C LEU A 18 43.25 2.63 13.15
N LEU A 19 42.74 3.86 13.05
CA LEU A 19 42.90 4.87 14.11
C LEU A 19 42.10 4.50 15.36
N LEU A 20 40.89 3.99 15.20
CA LEU A 20 40.07 3.52 16.32
C LEU A 20 40.75 2.34 17.03
N ASP A 21 41.30 1.37 16.29
CA ASP A 21 42.06 0.25 16.86
C ASP A 21 43.26 0.75 17.67
N HIS A 22 43.99 1.76 17.18
CA HIS A 22 45.10 2.37 17.92
C HIS A 22 44.62 3.06 19.21
N PHE A 23 43.48 3.74 19.21
CA PHE A 23 42.92 4.37 20.40
C PHE A 23 42.41 3.37 21.43
N VAL A 24 41.92 2.22 20.98
CA VAL A 24 41.60 1.08 21.85
C VAL A 24 42.87 0.50 22.46
N ALA A 25 43.91 0.26 21.64
CA ALA A 25 45.19 -0.24 22.10
C ALA A 25 45.89 0.70 23.08
N SER A 26 45.75 2.02 22.91
CA SER A 26 46.31 3.03 23.82
C SER A 26 45.50 3.21 25.10
N GLY A 27 44.35 2.51 25.26
CA GLY A 27 43.44 2.65 26.40
C GLY A 27 42.70 3.99 26.47
N MET A 28 42.80 4.83 25.43
CA MET A 28 42.14 6.14 25.37
C MET A 28 40.65 6.01 25.09
N VAL A 29 40.23 4.93 24.42
CA VAL A 29 38.83 4.57 24.19
C VAL A 29 38.65 3.09 24.56
N THR A 30 37.56 2.74 25.25
CA THR A 30 37.25 1.33 25.53
C THR A 30 36.38 0.72 24.42
N GLN A 31 36.48 -0.60 24.23
CA GLN A 31 35.60 -1.32 23.29
C GLN A 31 34.12 -1.13 23.66
N GLU A 32 33.81 -1.01 24.95
CA GLU A 32 32.46 -0.73 25.45
C GLU A 32 31.94 0.64 24.96
N MET A 33 32.77 1.69 24.98
CA MET A 33 32.42 3.01 24.43
C MET A 33 32.12 2.95 22.92
N LEU A 34 32.90 2.19 22.15
CA LEU A 34 32.65 1.98 20.71
C LEU A 34 31.36 1.18 20.48
N ASN A 35 31.10 0.18 21.31
CA ASN A 35 29.91 -0.67 21.21
C ASN A 35 28.62 0.08 21.57
N ILE A 36 28.67 1.10 22.43
CA ILE A 36 27.52 1.97 22.72
C ILE A 36 27.13 2.80 21.49
N SER A 37 28.11 3.31 20.73
CA SER A 37 27.88 4.02 19.46
C SER A 37 27.21 3.12 18.41
N LYS A 38 27.45 1.80 18.47
CA LYS A 38 26.84 0.80 17.59
C LYS A 38 25.35 0.55 17.87
N LYS A 39 24.75 1.11 18.94
CA LYS A 39 23.28 1.07 19.11
C LYS A 39 22.63 1.84 17.96
N SER A 40 22.33 1.12 16.88
CA SER A 40 21.58 1.59 15.74
C SER A 40 20.14 1.84 16.16
N ALA A 41 19.86 2.98 16.79
CA ALA A 41 18.55 3.56 16.65
C ALA A 41 18.33 3.74 15.15
N SER A 42 17.28 3.14 14.61
CA SER A 42 16.95 3.30 13.19
C SER A 42 16.90 4.80 12.88
N CYS A 43 17.80 5.30 12.03
CA CYS A 43 17.91 6.73 11.71
C CYS A 43 16.64 7.29 11.05
N PHE A 44 15.68 6.42 10.69
CA PHE A 44 14.52 6.76 9.88
C PHE A 44 13.19 6.23 10.44
N VAL A 45 13.08 5.96 11.74
CA VAL A 45 11.80 5.51 12.35
C VAL A 45 10.64 6.46 11.99
N ASN A 46 10.89 7.77 11.97
CA ASN A 46 9.89 8.76 11.58
C ASN A 46 9.44 8.61 10.11
N PHE A 47 10.36 8.31 9.20
CA PHE A 47 10.04 8.09 7.79
C PHE A 47 9.25 6.80 7.62
N SER A 48 9.67 5.71 8.24
CA SER A 48 8.92 4.44 8.22
C SER A 48 7.51 4.61 8.78
N ARG A 49 7.36 5.38 9.87
CA ARG A 49 6.06 5.70 10.46
C ARG A 49 5.20 6.55 9.52
N LEU A 50 5.75 7.60 8.92
CA LEU A 50 5.04 8.43 7.95
C LEU A 50 4.57 7.60 6.74
N GLN A 51 5.45 6.75 6.21
CA GLN A 51 5.11 5.87 5.10
C GLN A 51 3.95 4.93 5.44
N GLN A 52 3.95 4.33 6.64
CA GLN A 52 2.85 3.48 7.09
C GLN A 52 1.54 4.25 7.22
N ILE A 53 1.57 5.46 7.80
CA ILE A 53 0.39 6.33 7.91
C ILE A 53 -0.17 6.65 6.52
N THR A 54 0.68 7.04 5.58
CA THR A 54 0.26 7.37 4.22
C THR A 54 -0.33 6.15 3.49
N ASN A 55 0.25 4.97 3.66
CA ASN A 55 -0.32 3.73 3.11
C ASN A 55 -1.72 3.45 3.67
N ILE A 56 -1.89 3.52 5.00
CA ILE A 56 -3.19 3.28 5.66
C ILE A 56 -4.22 4.33 5.18
N GLN A 57 -3.82 5.59 5.02
CA GLN A 57 -4.71 6.63 4.49
C GLN A 57 -5.17 6.35 3.06
N ALA A 58 -4.29 5.86 2.19
CA ALA A 58 -4.63 5.50 0.83
C ALA A 58 -5.62 4.30 0.79
N GLU A 59 -5.41 3.31 1.66
CA GLU A 59 -6.32 2.17 1.81
C GLU A 59 -7.71 2.62 2.27
N ILE A 60 -7.79 3.47 3.31
CA ILE A 60 -9.06 4.05 3.77
C ILE A 60 -9.78 4.79 2.64
N TYR A 61 -9.05 5.60 1.87
CA TYR A 61 -9.63 6.34 0.77
C TYR A 61 -10.19 5.41 -0.31
N GLN A 62 -9.45 4.36 -0.67
CA GLN A 62 -9.91 3.36 -1.63
C GLN A 62 -11.17 2.63 -1.14
N THR A 63 -11.18 2.16 0.11
CA THR A 63 -12.34 1.47 0.69
C THR A 63 -13.57 2.38 0.75
N ASN A 64 -13.40 3.66 1.07
CA ASN A 64 -14.50 4.62 1.06
C ASN A 64 -15.11 4.78 -0.35
N LEU A 65 -14.28 4.85 -1.39
CA LEU A 65 -14.76 4.92 -2.77
C LEU A 65 -15.53 3.66 -3.18
N GLU A 66 -15.04 2.48 -2.80
CA GLU A 66 -15.72 1.21 -3.06
C GLU A 66 -17.10 1.15 -2.37
N ILE A 67 -17.19 1.63 -1.13
CA ILE A 67 -18.47 1.74 -0.40
C ILE A 67 -19.43 2.69 -1.11
N GLU A 68 -18.96 3.86 -1.55
CA GLU A 68 -19.80 4.82 -2.28
C GLU A 68 -20.30 4.26 -3.62
N LEU A 69 -19.47 3.48 -4.33
CA LEU A 69 -19.88 2.76 -5.53
C LEU A 69 -21.01 1.76 -5.24
N LEU A 70 -20.84 0.93 -4.20
CA LEU A 70 -21.85 -0.06 -3.81
C LEU A 70 -23.16 0.60 -3.36
N ARG A 71 -23.08 1.74 -2.66
CA ARG A 71 -24.26 2.52 -2.29
C ARG A 71 -24.98 3.05 -3.51
N LEU A 72 -24.24 3.63 -4.46
CA LEU A 72 -24.80 4.14 -5.70
C LEU A 72 -25.47 3.03 -6.53
N GLU A 73 -24.85 1.86 -6.63
CA GLU A 73 -25.43 0.69 -7.30
C GLU A 73 -26.75 0.28 -6.65
N LYS A 74 -26.76 0.15 -5.32
CA LYS A 74 -27.95 -0.20 -4.55
C LYS A 74 -29.07 0.84 -4.70
N ASP A 75 -28.75 2.14 -4.61
CA ASP A 75 -29.74 3.22 -4.77
C ASP A 75 -30.28 3.30 -6.21
N THR A 76 -29.48 2.92 -7.20
CA THR A 76 -29.90 2.87 -8.61
C THR A 76 -30.69 1.61 -8.94
N ALA A 77 -30.43 0.49 -8.25
CA ALA A 77 -31.14 -0.77 -8.45
C ALA A 77 -32.66 -0.61 -8.25
N ASP A 78 -33.09 0.16 -7.23
CA ASP A 78 -34.50 0.43 -6.97
C ASP A 78 -35.20 1.24 -8.09
N VAL A 79 -34.46 2.04 -8.87
CA VAL A 79 -34.99 2.81 -10.00
C VAL A 79 -35.04 1.98 -11.28
N VAL A 80 -33.99 1.18 -11.50
CA VAL A 80 -33.79 0.44 -12.75
C VAL A 80 -34.62 -0.86 -12.76
N HIS A 81 -34.79 -1.51 -11.62
CA HIS A 81 -35.49 -2.81 -11.56
C HIS A 81 -36.98 -2.73 -11.97
N PRO A 82 -37.78 -1.74 -11.50
CA PRO A 82 -39.18 -1.60 -11.92
C PRO A 82 -39.32 -1.29 -13.42
N SER A 83 -38.40 -0.51 -13.98
CA SER A 83 -38.44 -0.10 -15.39
C SER A 83 -38.11 -1.27 -16.34
N PHE A 84 -37.15 -2.13 -15.99
CA PHE A 84 -36.90 -3.37 -16.73
C PHE A 84 -38.06 -4.37 -16.61
N LEU A 85 -38.66 -4.51 -15.42
CA LEU A 85 -39.84 -5.36 -15.24
C LEU A 85 -41.05 -4.86 -16.03
N ALA A 86 -41.27 -3.55 -16.08
CA ALA A 86 -42.34 -2.94 -16.86
C ALA A 86 -42.14 -3.20 -18.37
N LEU A 87 -40.93 -2.96 -18.90
CA LEU A 87 -40.60 -3.25 -20.29
C LEU A 87 -40.78 -4.72 -20.65
N PHE A 88 -40.31 -5.62 -19.78
CA PHE A 88 -40.49 -7.06 -19.95
C PHE A 88 -41.98 -7.46 -19.97
N THR A 89 -42.78 -6.86 -19.08
CA THR A 89 -44.22 -7.11 -19.01
C THR A 89 -44.92 -6.61 -20.28
N ILE A 90 -44.59 -5.40 -20.75
CA ILE A 90 -45.11 -4.84 -22.00
C ILE A 90 -44.73 -5.71 -23.20
N ALA A 91 -43.48 -6.18 -23.27
CA ALA A 91 -43.04 -7.08 -24.34
C ALA A 91 -43.79 -8.42 -24.30
N LYS A 92 -44.03 -8.97 -23.11
CA LYS A 92 -44.83 -10.20 -22.92
C LYS A 92 -46.28 -10.02 -23.37
N THR A 93 -46.94 -8.93 -22.99
CA THR A 93 -48.34 -8.68 -23.37
C THR A 93 -48.47 -8.42 -24.86
N TRP A 94 -47.53 -7.70 -25.48
CA TRP A 94 -47.49 -7.51 -26.92
C TRP A 94 -47.27 -8.82 -27.68
N LYS A 95 -46.37 -9.70 -27.19
CA LYS A 95 -46.15 -11.02 -27.77
C LYS A 95 -47.36 -11.95 -27.62
N GLN A 96 -48.09 -11.87 -26.51
CA GLN A 96 -49.37 -12.57 -26.34
C GLN A 96 -50.45 -12.07 -27.31
N SER A 97 -50.57 -10.76 -27.49
CA SER A 97 -51.55 -10.17 -28.43
C SER A 97 -51.26 -10.53 -29.89
N LYS A 98 -50.01 -10.87 -30.24
CA LYS A 98 -49.62 -11.34 -31.57
C LYS A 98 -49.69 -12.86 -31.76
N ARG A 99 -50.03 -13.63 -30.72
CA ARG A 99 -50.31 -15.07 -30.92
C ARG A 99 -51.68 -15.22 -31.57
N PRO A 100 -51.80 -15.92 -32.71
CA PRO A 100 -53.10 -16.18 -33.33
C PRO A 100 -53.98 -16.98 -32.35
N SER A 101 -55.23 -16.56 -32.15
CA SER A 101 -56.18 -17.39 -31.44
C SER A 101 -56.38 -18.66 -32.26
N THR A 102 -56.00 -19.79 -31.68
CA THR A 102 -56.34 -21.09 -32.25
C THR A 102 -57.74 -21.38 -31.73
N ASP A 103 -58.72 -20.72 -32.34
CA ASP A 103 -60.12 -21.03 -32.14
C ASP A 103 -60.50 -22.04 -33.24
N GLU A 104 -60.75 -23.29 -32.82
CA GLU A 104 -61.47 -24.32 -33.60
C GLU A 104 -62.94 -23.94 -33.78
#